data_AF-A0A8J6EC79-F1
#
_entry.id   AF-A0A8J6EC79-F1
#
_cell.length_a   1.000
_cell.length_b   1.000
_cell.length_c   1.000
_cell.angle_alpha   90.00
_cell.angle_beta   90.00
_cell.angle_gamma   90.00
#
_symmetry.space_group_name_H-M   'P 1'
#
loop_
_entity.id
_entity.type
_entity.pdbx_description
1 polymer ?
#
loop_
_entity_poly.entity_id
_entity_poly.type
_entity_poly.pdbx_seq_one_letter_code
_entity_poly.pdbx_strand_id
1 'polypeptide(L)'
;MSRMLGLLLLALGVSATWAKDCFIPIGLHNYAKHGHASQSSTYEGSAGINPGPELAIDGNDDSNFQSGSCMHTKLDYGPWLTVDLRRNISVGVVVLTNRQDSCSERLMGAQVLAGTSPDVSQQTL
;
A
#
# COMPACT_ATOMS: atom_id res chain seq x y z
N MET A 1 -6.10 48.21 -3.07
CA MET A 1 -4.83 48.26 -2.29
C MET A 1 -5.08 47.62 -0.94
N SER A 2 -4.75 46.35 -0.79
CA SER A 2 -4.69 45.70 0.53
C SER A 2 -3.40 44.88 0.55
N ARG A 3 -2.44 45.32 1.37
CA ARG A 3 -1.12 44.72 1.47
C ARG A 3 -1.24 43.50 2.39
N MET A 4 -1.23 42.30 1.82
CA MET A 4 -1.01 41.09 2.59
C MET A 4 0.46 41.09 3.03
N LEU A 5 0.67 41.23 4.33
CA LEU A 5 1.98 41.20 4.96
C LEU A 5 2.46 39.74 4.94
N GLY A 6 3.44 39.44 4.09
CA GLY A 6 4.08 38.13 4.02
C GLY A 6 4.91 37.88 5.28
N LEU A 7 4.57 36.83 6.03
CA LEU A 7 5.42 36.32 7.11
C LEU A 7 6.42 35.35 6.49
N LEU A 8 7.63 35.84 6.19
CA LEU A 8 8.77 35.01 5.79
C LEU A 8 9.40 34.41 7.05
N LEU A 9 9.05 33.17 7.38
CA LEU A 9 9.76 32.39 8.39
C LEU A 9 11.06 31.86 7.79
N LEU A 10 12.16 32.55 8.05
CA LEU A 10 13.51 32.00 7.88
C LEU A 10 13.79 31.03 9.03
N ALA A 11 13.41 29.77 8.87
CA ALA A 11 13.88 28.72 9.77
C ALA A 11 15.33 28.36 9.39
N LEU A 12 16.30 28.99 10.05
CA LEU A 12 17.65 28.43 10.20
C LEU A 12 17.55 27.27 11.20
N GLY A 13 17.32 26.08 10.67
CA GLY A 13 17.30 24.87 11.46
C GLY A 13 17.17 23.69 10.52
N VAL A 14 18.17 22.82 10.53
CA VAL A 14 18.16 21.53 9.84
C VAL A 14 17.04 20.67 10.42
N SER A 15 15.80 20.88 9.99
CA SER A 15 14.84 19.79 10.03
C SER A 15 15.19 18.91 8.85
N ALA A 16 16.14 17.99 9.06
CA ALA A 16 16.09 16.71 8.40
C ALA A 16 14.76 16.05 8.86
N THR A 17 13.64 16.55 8.34
CA THR A 17 12.42 15.75 8.29
C THR A 17 12.78 14.65 7.32
N TRP A 18 13.17 13.51 7.87
CA TRP A 18 13.14 12.26 7.15
C TRP A 18 11.72 12.18 6.59
N ALA A 19 11.54 12.49 5.32
CA ALA A 19 10.26 12.29 4.65
C ALA A 19 10.10 10.77 4.47
N LYS A 20 9.81 10.08 5.57
CA LYS A 20 9.29 8.71 5.58
C LYS A 20 7.76 8.71 5.48
N ASP A 21 7.16 9.89 5.54
CA ASP A 21 5.72 10.03 5.47
C ASP A 21 5.28 9.95 4.01
N CYS A 22 4.55 8.87 3.69
CA CYS A 22 3.77 8.79 2.48
C CYS A 22 2.81 9.99 2.48
N PHE A 23 3.03 10.96 1.60
CA PHE A 23 2.14 12.12 1.50
C PHE A 23 0.83 11.69 0.85
N ILE A 24 -0.23 11.60 1.64
CA ILE A 24 -1.60 11.34 1.17
C ILE A 24 -2.31 12.68 1.02
N PRO A 25 -2.72 13.10 -0.19
CA PRO A 25 -3.52 14.30 -0.39
C PRO A 25 -4.78 14.33 0.50
N ILE A 26 -5.05 15.48 1.09
CA ILE A 26 -6.24 15.71 1.91
C ILE A 26 -7.49 15.45 1.05
N GLY A 27 -8.47 14.73 1.62
CA GLY A 27 -9.74 14.43 0.96
C GLY A 27 -9.76 13.10 0.19
N LEU A 28 -8.66 12.34 0.16
CA LEU A 28 -8.69 10.96 -0.31
C LEU A 28 -9.27 10.02 0.74
N HIS A 29 -10.05 9.04 0.28
CA HIS A 29 -10.60 7.99 1.12
C HIS A 29 -9.96 6.65 0.74
N ASN A 30 -9.53 5.87 1.73
CA ASN A 30 -9.10 4.50 1.50
C ASN A 30 -10.32 3.65 1.13
N TYR A 31 -10.47 3.37 -0.16
CA TYR A 31 -11.52 2.49 -0.67
C TYR A 31 -11.14 1.01 -0.67
N ALA A 32 -9.87 0.66 -0.54
CA ALA A 32 -9.38 -0.71 -0.58
C ALA A 32 -9.99 -1.57 0.54
N LYS A 33 -10.18 -1.00 1.74
CA LYS A 33 -10.80 -1.67 2.91
C LYS A 33 -12.25 -2.14 2.70
N HIS A 34 -12.90 -1.66 1.64
CA HIS A 34 -14.27 -2.06 1.28
C HIS A 34 -14.30 -3.00 0.07
N GLY A 35 -13.13 -3.31 -0.48
CA GLY A 35 -12.95 -4.17 -1.64
C GLY A 35 -12.93 -5.65 -1.28
N HIS A 36 -12.47 -6.44 -2.25
CA HIS A 36 -12.18 -7.85 -2.11
C HIS A 36 -10.75 -8.11 -2.56
N ALA A 37 -9.94 -8.66 -1.67
CA ALA A 37 -8.56 -9.01 -1.98
C ALA A 37 -8.45 -10.50 -2.32
N SER A 38 -7.61 -10.80 -3.31
CA SER A 38 -7.23 -12.14 -3.72
C SER A 38 -5.73 -12.19 -3.98
N GLN A 39 -5.09 -13.32 -3.70
CA GLN A 39 -3.66 -13.51 -3.96
C GLN A 39 -3.41 -14.83 -4.68
N SER A 40 -2.25 -14.95 -5.33
CA SER A 40 -1.87 -16.14 -6.11
C SER A 40 -1.91 -17.44 -5.31
N SER A 41 -1.49 -17.39 -4.06
CA SER A 41 -1.52 -18.51 -3.11
C SER A 41 -1.42 -17.98 -1.68
N THR A 42 -1.73 -18.81 -0.69
CA THR A 42 -1.60 -18.45 0.74
C THR A 42 -0.54 -19.30 1.43
N TYR A 43 0.39 -18.67 2.14
CA TYR A 43 1.40 -19.35 2.94
C TYR A 43 0.77 -20.01 4.18
N GLU A 44 1.14 -21.26 4.45
CA GLU A 44 0.55 -22.08 5.54
C GLU A 44 1.48 -22.23 6.76
N GLY A 45 2.68 -21.65 6.73
CA GLY A 45 3.78 -22.04 7.64
C GLY A 45 3.90 -21.24 8.94
N SER A 46 2.94 -20.40 9.30
CA SER A 46 2.96 -19.61 10.53
C SER A 46 1.88 -20.08 11.51
N ALA A 47 2.30 -20.76 12.58
CA ALA A 47 1.39 -21.30 13.60
C ALA A 47 0.48 -20.21 14.16
N GLY A 48 -0.82 -20.30 13.87
CA GLY A 48 -1.84 -19.38 14.37
C GLY A 48 -2.03 -18.09 13.56
N ILE A 49 -1.27 -17.87 12.49
CA ILE A 49 -1.45 -16.72 11.58
C ILE A 49 -1.99 -17.25 10.25
N ASN A 50 -3.10 -16.67 9.79
CA ASN A 50 -3.64 -16.89 8.46
C ASN A 50 -3.28 -15.69 7.57
N PRO A 51 -2.19 -15.72 6.80
CA PRO A 51 -1.70 -14.56 6.05
C PRO A 51 -2.44 -14.41 4.72
N GLY A 52 -3.77 -14.36 4.80
CA GLY A 52 -4.67 -14.22 3.66
C GLY A 52 -4.61 -12.83 3.02
N PRO A 53 -5.12 -12.69 1.79
CA PRO A 53 -5.08 -11.43 1.05
C PRO A 53 -5.88 -10.31 1.72
N GLU A 54 -6.88 -10.64 2.54
CA GLU A 54 -7.70 -9.69 3.29
C GLU A 54 -6.88 -8.79 4.23
N LEU A 55 -5.74 -9.28 4.72
CA LEU A 55 -4.86 -8.51 5.60
C LEU A 55 -4.20 -7.33 4.88
N ALA A 56 -4.09 -7.36 3.55
CA ALA A 56 -3.59 -6.20 2.79
C ALA A 56 -4.61 -5.03 2.75
N ILE A 57 -5.85 -5.26 3.15
CA ILE A 57 -6.94 -4.28 3.12
C ILE A 57 -7.70 -4.18 4.46
N ASP A 58 -7.16 -4.72 5.55
CA ASP A 58 -7.82 -4.74 6.86
C ASP A 58 -7.83 -3.37 7.56
N GLY A 59 -7.04 -2.42 7.06
CA GLY A 59 -6.91 -1.07 7.60
C GLY A 59 -5.90 -0.94 8.74
N ASN A 60 -5.07 -1.96 8.96
CA ASN A 60 -3.98 -1.95 9.91
C ASN A 60 -2.64 -2.06 9.14
N ASP A 61 -1.77 -1.08 9.31
CA ASP A 61 -0.48 -0.96 8.63
C ASP A 61 0.68 -1.52 9.45
N ASP A 62 0.42 -2.37 10.46
CA ASP A 62 1.47 -3.07 11.18
C ASP A 62 2.30 -3.92 10.21
N SER A 63 3.57 -3.56 10.08
CA SER A 63 4.53 -4.15 9.16
C SER A 63 5.28 -5.34 9.77
N ASN A 64 4.97 -5.73 11.00
CA ASN A 64 5.46 -6.95 11.61
C ASN A 64 4.54 -8.13 11.26
N PHE A 65 5.08 -9.10 10.54
CA PHE A 65 4.31 -10.28 10.12
C PHE A 65 3.70 -11.05 11.30
N GLN A 66 4.38 -11.09 12.45
CA GLN A 66 3.89 -11.80 13.64
C GLN A 66 2.69 -11.10 14.31
N SER A 67 2.43 -9.84 13.99
CA SER A 67 1.24 -9.12 14.47
C SER A 67 -0.05 -9.54 13.76
N GLY A 68 0.05 -10.36 12.70
CA GLY A 68 -1.12 -10.91 12.01
C GLY A 68 -1.82 -9.93 11.06
N SER A 69 -1.13 -8.87 10.62
CA SER A 69 -1.66 -7.85 9.69
C SER A 69 -0.97 -7.84 8.33
N CYS A 70 -0.23 -8.89 8.00
CA CYS A 70 0.51 -9.00 6.75
C CYS A 70 0.04 -10.22 5.95
N MET A 71 -0.29 -10.02 4.67
CA MET A 71 -0.53 -11.13 3.73
C MET A 71 0.79 -11.80 3.33
N HIS A 72 0.73 -13.07 2.90
CA HIS A 72 1.92 -13.80 2.48
C HIS A 72 1.56 -14.91 1.49
N THR A 73 2.17 -14.89 0.30
CA THR A 73 2.05 -15.94 -0.70
C THR A 73 3.00 -17.11 -0.43
N LYS A 74 2.79 -18.24 -1.09
CA LYS A 74 3.87 -19.24 -1.23
C LYS A 74 4.98 -18.68 -2.13
N LEU A 75 6.02 -19.48 -2.34
CA LEU A 75 7.09 -19.17 -3.30
C LEU A 75 6.60 -19.44 -4.72
N ASP A 76 5.82 -18.52 -5.27
CA ASP A 76 5.26 -18.60 -6.62
C ASP A 76 6.18 -17.95 -7.66
N TYR A 77 6.10 -18.38 -8.92
CA TYR A 77 6.68 -17.64 -10.04
C TYR A 77 5.72 -16.52 -10.44
N GLY A 78 6.11 -15.26 -10.21
CA GLY A 78 5.24 -14.10 -10.42
C GLY A 78 4.07 -14.05 -9.42
N PRO A 79 4.34 -13.97 -8.11
CA PRO A 79 3.29 -13.84 -7.10
C PRO A 79 2.52 -12.53 -7.33
N TRP A 80 1.22 -12.55 -7.05
CA TRP A 80 0.36 -11.40 -7.26
C TRP A 80 -0.66 -11.24 -6.13
N LEU A 81 -1.06 -9.99 -5.92
CA LEU A 81 -2.18 -9.56 -5.09
C LEU A 81 -3.08 -8.69 -5.98
N THR A 82 -4.37 -8.97 -5.95
CA THR A 82 -5.41 -8.19 -6.62
C THR A 82 -6.37 -7.66 -5.58
N VAL A 83 -6.74 -6.38 -5.69
CA VAL A 83 -7.80 -5.76 -4.90
C VAL A 83 -8.90 -5.28 -5.83
N ASP A 84 -10.03 -5.97 -5.83
CA ASP A 84 -11.25 -5.51 -6.50
C ASP A 84 -11.95 -4.48 -5.61
N LEU A 85 -11.96 -3.21 -6.04
CA LEU A 85 -12.60 -2.12 -5.32
C LEU A 85 -14.14 -2.19 -5.35
N ARG A 86 -14.73 -3.11 -6.12
CA ARG A 86 -16.18 -3.35 -6.30
C ARG A 86 -16.96 -2.18 -6.91
N ARG A 87 -16.27 -1.11 -7.29
CA ARG A 87 -16.83 0.07 -7.94
C ARG A 87 -15.76 0.75 -8.80
N ASN A 88 -16.21 1.31 -9.91
CA ASN A 88 -15.34 2.13 -10.76
C ASN A 88 -15.13 3.48 -10.08
N ILE A 89 -13.92 3.71 -9.56
CA ILE A 89 -13.49 4.97 -8.97
C ILE A 89 -12.17 5.41 -9.60
N SER A 90 -11.95 6.73 -9.63
CA SER A 90 -10.64 7.26 -9.97
C SER A 90 -9.69 7.01 -8.79
N VAL A 91 -8.60 6.28 -9.05
CA VAL A 91 -7.56 6.02 -8.06
C VAL A 91 -6.55 7.16 -8.12
N GLY A 92 -6.45 7.93 -7.04
CA GLY A 92 -5.48 9.03 -6.94
C GLY A 92 -4.12 8.59 -6.42
N VAL A 93 -4.10 7.76 -5.37
CA VAL A 93 -2.88 7.28 -4.72
C VAL A 93 -3.07 5.82 -4.35
N VAL A 94 -2.01 5.02 -4.55
CA VAL A 94 -1.86 3.68 -3.98
C VAL A 94 -0.78 3.74 -2.92
N VAL A 95 -1.11 3.31 -1.71
CA VAL A 95 -0.16 3.23 -0.59
C VAL A 95 0.10 1.75 -0.33
N LEU A 96 1.38 1.37 -0.29
CA LEU A 96 1.81 0.01 0.03
C LEU A 96 2.65 0.04 1.30
N THR A 97 2.29 -0.78 2.27
CA THR A 97 3.10 -1.02 3.47
C THR A 97 3.86 -2.33 3.29
N ASN A 98 5.19 -2.24 3.20
CA ASN A 98 6.05 -3.41 3.11
C ASN A 98 6.31 -4.00 4.50
N ARG A 99 6.54 -5.32 4.58
CA ARG A 99 6.99 -6.00 5.80
C ARG A 99 8.34 -5.45 6.25
N GLN A 100 8.49 -5.20 7.55
CA GLN A 100 9.70 -4.58 8.13
C GLN A 100 10.43 -5.44 9.16
N ASP A 101 9.80 -6.47 9.75
CA ASP A 101 10.48 -7.35 10.71
C ASP A 101 11.55 -8.24 10.05
N SER A 102 11.39 -8.56 8.76
CA SER A 102 12.38 -9.25 7.91
C SER A 102 11.93 -9.27 6.45
N CYS A 103 12.82 -9.67 5.54
CA CYS A 103 12.49 -9.99 4.16
C CYS A 103 11.88 -8.84 3.32
N SER A 104 12.15 -7.59 3.69
CA SER A 104 11.65 -6.40 2.98
C SER A 104 12.07 -6.38 1.51
N GLU A 105 13.18 -7.02 1.17
CA GLU A 105 13.72 -7.13 -0.18
C GLU A 105 12.81 -7.91 -1.14
N ARG A 106 11.89 -8.74 -0.63
CA ARG A 106 11.00 -9.56 -1.47
C ARG A 106 10.01 -8.73 -2.31
N LEU A 107 9.72 -7.50 -1.89
CA LEU A 107 8.85 -6.59 -2.63
C LEU A 107 9.61 -5.78 -3.71
N MET A 108 10.94 -5.88 -3.78
CA MET A 108 11.71 -5.15 -4.81
C MET A 108 11.31 -5.61 -6.21
N GLY A 109 11.03 -4.64 -7.09
CA GLY A 109 10.58 -4.90 -8.46
C GLY A 109 9.09 -5.22 -8.59
N ALA A 110 8.31 -5.15 -7.50
CA ALA A 110 6.86 -5.23 -7.58
C ALA A 110 6.29 -4.10 -8.47
N GLN A 111 5.30 -4.44 -9.28
CA GLN A 111 4.60 -3.51 -10.16
C GLN A 111 3.20 -3.26 -9.62
N VAL A 112 2.78 -1.99 -9.62
CA VAL A 112 1.43 -1.59 -9.26
C VAL A 112 0.68 -1.24 -10.53
N LEU A 113 -0.38 -1.99 -10.80
CA LEU A 113 -1.25 -1.78 -11.95
C LEU A 113 -2.65 -1.43 -11.44
N ALA A 114 -3.29 -0.45 -12.08
CA ALA A 114 -4.66 -0.04 -11.77
C ALA A 114 -5.44 0.10 -13.07
N GLY A 115 -6.64 -0.49 -13.13
CA GLY A 115 -7.47 -0.45 -14.32
C GLY A 115 -8.86 -1.01 -14.07
N THR A 116 -9.70 -0.96 -15.11
CA THR A 116 -11.08 -1.46 -15.08
C THR A 116 -11.22 -2.88 -15.61
N SER A 117 -10.12 -3.46 -16.11
CA SER A 117 -10.08 -4.83 -16.62
C SER A 117 -9.26 -5.72 -15.69
N PRO A 118 -9.70 -6.96 -15.42
CA PRO A 118 -8.89 -7.95 -14.71
C PRO A 118 -7.73 -8.48 -15.55
N ASP A 119 -7.72 -8.21 -16.86
CA ASP A 119 -6.64 -8.60 -17.76
C ASP A 119 -5.48 -7.59 -17.69
N VAL A 120 -4.39 -8.01 -17.02
CA VAL A 120 -3.16 -7.23 -16.88
C VAL A 120 -2.40 -7.06 -18.19
N SER A 121 -2.63 -7.90 -19.21
CA SER A 121 -1.99 -7.76 -20.52
C SER A 121 -2.46 -6.52 -21.29
N GLN A 122 -3.61 -5.97 -20.90
CA GLN A 122 -4.20 -4.77 -21.49
C GLN A 122 -3.76 -3.49 -20.75
N GLN A 123 -2.96 -3.59 -19.69
CA GLN A 123 -2.53 -2.47 -18.88
C GLN A 123 -1.13 -2.03 -19.34
N THR A 124 -1.04 -0.85 -19.95
CA THR A 124 0.21 -0.28 -20.45
C THR A 124 0.99 0.37 -19.30
N LEU A 125 2.30 0.09 -19.22
CA LEU A 125 3.24 0.75 -18.31
C LEU A 125 3.56 2.18 -18.76
#